data_AF-A0A0D5NR92-F1
#
_entry.id   AF-A0A0D5NR92-F1
#
_cell.length_a   1.000
_cell.length_b   1.000
_cell.length_c   1.000
_cell.angle_alpha   90.00
_cell.angle_beta   90.00
_cell.angle_gamma   90.00
#
_symmetry.space_group_name_H-M   'P 1'
#
loop_
_entity.id
_entity.type
_entity.pdbx_description
1 polymer ?
#
loop_
_entity_poly.entity_id
_entity_poly.type
_entity_poly.pdbx_seq_one_letter_code
_entity_poly.pdbx_strand_id
1 'polypeptide(L)'
;MIVLFLMLMPLTGCWNAVELDQWGFVQGIAIDTGKNNMIELTVQFYKPGGEESGGKKGGGSSGGGETVNLKTRDASVFEAIRDITIHLGRKAQWSHMRVIIIGEDLAKKTELGDILDFFMRDHEPRPTVAVAIGQGKAARYLTSKPFLESSMGMQLRKSEKMSHQFAGKTLRATLMDLAHQLKNETQVVMMPFIYFDPKSQPFEAAVTGLMIVKNGKMVQKVPPNKIEGLLMLIDKYQGGIIQVPCSNRSKEKVMEAIEVDKVKTKFTVKTNGESISGHALVSIDGYAGALSCSSLETSEEVEQFNKKAAATVQQKLQKVALYFQQQKLDVFGIGDRIFRKNPALWSRLKPEWEDRVARIPINISVKVNTYNNGVDGVYFAWGFPNAELVLFSMLLPFVKREGKHVGRWMFTMLLVNGISLTIVIVCTIMGLGQMTGIYKYSLFSLARLIEVRDFIERIESIPGMALIAGSYMKATIVLYITSLGISQLFRINDYRILVFPVAMVALLLSLTMFTHEVEFMEFVNNVWPLLITLTGVIPILVLTLVTAMKSIKKGTAGN
;
A
#
# COMPACT_ATOMS: atom_id res chain seq x y z
N MET A 1 44.42 -20.18 -42.24
CA MET A 1 44.83 -19.21 -41.19
C MET A 1 44.02 -17.93 -41.20
N ILE A 2 43.81 -17.24 -42.34
CA ILE A 2 43.06 -15.96 -42.40
C ILE A 2 41.60 -16.09 -41.92
N VAL A 3 40.90 -17.18 -42.28
CA VAL A 3 39.51 -17.44 -41.82
C VAL A 3 39.42 -17.71 -40.31
N LEU A 4 40.45 -18.32 -39.71
CA LEU A 4 40.53 -18.57 -38.28
C LEU A 4 40.78 -17.27 -37.48
N PHE A 5 41.53 -16.33 -38.07
CA PHE A 5 41.78 -15.02 -37.49
C PHE A 5 40.55 -14.10 -37.58
N LEU A 6 39.75 -14.23 -38.65
CA LEU A 6 38.49 -13.49 -38.83
C LEU A 6 37.40 -13.93 -37.82
N MET A 7 37.40 -15.21 -37.43
CA MET A 7 36.47 -15.75 -36.41
C MET A 7 36.81 -15.35 -34.97
N LEU A 8 38.00 -14.78 -34.72
CA LEU A 8 38.41 -14.30 -33.38
C LEU A 8 38.08 -12.82 -33.14
N MET A 9 37.71 -12.05 -34.17
CA MET A 9 37.30 -10.64 -34.00
C MET A 9 36.01 -10.41 -33.18
N PRO A 10 34.98 -11.29 -33.16
CA PRO A 10 33.82 -11.11 -32.30
C PRO A 10 34.04 -11.56 -30.83
N LEU A 11 35.25 -11.98 -30.45
CA LEU A 11 35.61 -12.33 -29.07
C LEU A 11 36.16 -11.14 -28.25
N THR A 12 35.93 -9.89 -28.67
CA THR A 12 36.13 -8.74 -27.78
C THR A 12 35.07 -8.78 -26.67
N GLY A 13 35.35 -9.57 -25.65
CA GLY A 13 34.58 -9.66 -24.42
C GLY A 13 34.40 -8.29 -23.76
N CYS A 14 33.47 -8.22 -22.81
CA CYS A 14 33.08 -7.00 -22.11
C CYS A 14 34.29 -6.27 -21.49
N TRP A 15 34.86 -5.32 -22.24
CA TRP A 15 36.03 -4.51 -21.84
C TRP A 15 35.79 -3.70 -20.55
N ASN A 16 34.52 -3.51 -20.17
CA ASN A 16 34.11 -2.64 -19.08
C ASN A 16 33.53 -3.40 -17.87
N ALA A 17 34.01 -4.61 -17.61
CA ALA A 17 33.60 -5.39 -16.44
C ALA A 17 34.16 -4.75 -15.16
N VAL A 18 33.27 -4.54 -14.18
CA VAL A 18 33.62 -4.09 -12.83
C VAL A 18 33.13 -5.17 -11.87
N GLU A 19 34.03 -5.69 -11.05
CA GLU A 19 33.76 -6.80 -10.13
C GLU A 19 32.91 -6.34 -8.92
N LEU A 20 32.26 -7.29 -8.24
CA LEU A 20 31.28 -6.98 -7.17
C LEU A 20 31.92 -6.24 -5.98
N ASP A 21 33.17 -6.56 -5.67
CA ASP A 21 33.96 -5.94 -4.60
C ASP A 21 34.46 -4.53 -4.96
N GLN A 22 34.51 -4.18 -6.24
CA GLN A 22 34.83 -2.84 -6.74
C GLN A 22 33.64 -1.88 -6.68
N TRP A 23 32.44 -2.39 -6.37
CA TRP A 23 31.23 -1.59 -6.21
C TRP A 23 30.95 -1.20 -4.75
N GLY A 24 30.52 0.05 -4.58
CA GLY A 24 29.87 0.55 -3.38
C GLY A 24 28.39 0.78 -3.64
N PHE A 25 27.53 -0.03 -3.02
CA PHE A 25 26.08 0.06 -3.22
C PHE A 25 25.48 1.22 -2.43
N VAL A 26 24.91 2.20 -3.13
CA VAL A 26 24.28 3.37 -2.55
C VAL A 26 22.87 3.03 -2.05
N GLN A 27 22.59 3.35 -0.79
CA GLN A 27 21.27 3.19 -0.17
C GLN A 27 20.48 4.50 -0.12
N GLY A 28 21.14 5.63 0.01
CA GLY A 28 20.49 6.95 0.04
C GLY A 28 21.47 8.10 -0.16
N ILE A 29 20.94 9.24 -0.62
CA ILE A 29 21.70 10.46 -0.86
C ILE A 29 21.03 11.63 -0.15
N ALA A 30 21.84 12.49 0.46
CA ALA A 30 21.44 13.80 0.94
C ALA A 30 22.25 14.87 0.22
N ILE A 31 21.57 15.89 -0.30
CA ILE A 31 22.16 17.00 -1.07
C ILE A 31 21.88 18.29 -0.32
N ASP A 32 22.93 18.94 0.16
CA ASP A 32 22.87 20.15 0.96
C ASP A 32 23.67 21.29 0.31
N THR A 33 23.36 22.54 0.69
CA THR A 33 24.27 23.66 0.40
C THR A 33 25.44 23.62 1.39
N GLY A 34 26.65 23.45 0.85
CA GLY A 34 27.91 23.49 1.58
C GLY A 34 28.45 24.90 1.80
N LYS A 35 29.68 24.99 2.33
CA LYS A 35 30.39 26.27 2.47
C LYS A 35 30.70 26.87 1.09
N ASN A 36 30.76 28.20 1.01
CA ASN A 36 31.03 28.93 -0.23
C ASN A 36 30.06 28.63 -1.39
N ASN A 37 28.81 28.28 -1.07
CA ASN A 37 27.76 27.97 -2.06
C ASN A 37 28.06 26.74 -2.94
N MET A 38 29.00 25.88 -2.53
CA MET A 38 29.24 24.56 -3.14
C MET A 38 28.15 23.57 -2.75
N ILE A 39 27.97 22.52 -3.53
CA ILE A 39 27.12 21.37 -3.18
C ILE A 39 27.86 20.49 -2.17
N GLU A 40 27.20 20.14 -1.07
CA GLU A 40 27.66 19.09 -0.14
C GLU A 40 26.80 17.84 -0.35
N LEU A 41 27.43 16.76 -0.79
CA LEU A 41 26.78 15.48 -1.02
C LEU A 41 27.12 14.54 0.13
N THR A 42 26.10 13.96 0.78
CA THR A 42 26.26 12.87 1.75
C THR A 42 25.66 11.60 1.16
N VAL A 43 26.49 10.57 0.96
CA VAL A 43 26.08 9.31 0.35
C VAL A 43 26.19 8.17 1.37
N GLN A 44 25.08 7.47 1.57
CA GLN A 44 25.00 6.31 2.46
C GLN A 44 25.27 5.03 1.65
N PHE A 45 26.37 4.35 1.97
CA PHE A 45 26.74 3.06 1.39
C PHE A 45 26.33 1.91 2.30
N TYR A 46 25.91 0.81 1.67
CA TYR A 46 25.78 -0.47 2.35
C TYR A 46 27.18 -1.07 2.61
N LYS A 47 27.46 -1.41 3.87
CA LYS A 47 28.65 -2.15 4.27
C LYS A 47 28.24 -3.62 4.49
N PRO A 48 28.70 -4.56 3.65
CA PRO A 48 28.49 -5.98 3.88
C PRO A 48 29.08 -6.36 5.23
N GLY A 49 28.26 -6.90 6.13
CA GLY A 49 28.74 -7.44 7.39
C GLY A 49 29.44 -8.78 7.15
N GLY A 50 30.70 -8.87 7.55
CA GLY A 50 31.22 -10.15 8.04
C GLY A 50 30.64 -10.36 9.44
N GLU A 51 30.25 -11.59 9.77
CA GLU A 51 30.03 -11.98 11.16
C GLU A 51 31.22 -11.50 11.99
N GLU A 52 30.95 -10.75 13.06
CA GLU A 52 31.92 -10.64 14.14
C GLU A 52 32.15 -12.04 14.70
N SER A 53 33.20 -12.70 14.22
CA SER A 53 33.82 -13.83 14.90
C SER A 53 34.36 -13.33 16.24
N GLY A 54 33.59 -13.48 17.32
CA GLY A 54 34.03 -13.09 18.65
C GLY A 54 32.89 -12.92 19.64
N GLY A 55 32.48 -14.02 20.27
CA GLY A 55 31.24 -14.11 21.05
C GLY A 55 30.98 -13.01 22.10
N LYS A 56 29.72 -12.59 22.17
CA LYS A 56 28.99 -12.38 23.43
C LYS A 56 27.49 -12.56 23.20
N LYS A 57 26.91 -13.49 23.96
CA LYS A 57 25.47 -13.76 24.07
C LYS A 57 24.74 -12.55 24.65
N GLY A 58 23.58 -12.19 24.07
CA GLY A 58 22.53 -11.47 24.78
C GLY A 58 21.66 -10.56 23.92
N GLY A 59 20.56 -11.12 23.38
CA GLY A 59 19.28 -10.42 23.18
C GLY A 59 19.18 -9.33 22.09
N GLY A 60 18.49 -9.66 20.99
CA GLY A 60 17.93 -8.69 20.04
C GLY A 60 18.70 -8.57 18.73
N SER A 61 18.59 -9.57 17.84
CA SER A 61 19.16 -9.48 16.50
C SER A 61 18.32 -8.56 15.61
N SER A 62 18.69 -7.29 15.47
CA SER A 62 18.52 -6.59 14.20
C SER A 62 19.73 -6.93 13.32
N GLY A 63 19.65 -8.07 12.63
CA GLY A 63 20.58 -8.42 11.57
C GLY A 63 20.41 -7.46 10.39
N GLY A 64 20.97 -6.26 10.49
CA GLY A 64 21.02 -5.27 9.42
C GLY A 64 22.48 -4.95 9.12
N GLY A 65 22.89 -5.11 7.86
CA GLY A 65 24.23 -4.73 7.42
C GLY A 65 24.52 -3.27 7.82
N GLU A 66 25.73 -3.05 8.29
CA GLU A 66 26.19 -1.73 8.75
C GLU A 66 26.14 -0.74 7.57
N THR A 67 25.98 0.56 7.84
CA THR A 67 26.02 1.58 6.77
C THR A 67 27.14 2.56 7.05
N VAL A 68 27.74 3.08 5.98
CA VAL A 68 28.80 4.08 6.06
C VAL A 68 28.37 5.30 5.27
N ASN A 69 28.46 6.48 5.89
CA ASN A 69 28.15 7.73 5.24
C ASN A 69 29.45 8.41 4.79
N LEU A 70 29.55 8.72 3.50
CA LEU A 70 30.65 9.48 2.92
C LEU A 70 30.18 10.88 2.55
N LYS A 71 31.05 11.88 2.67
CA LYS A 71 30.76 13.26 2.27
C LYS A 71 31.74 13.74 1.20
N THR A 72 31.22 14.39 0.17
CA THR A 72 31.99 15.07 -0.87
C THR A 72 31.46 16.49 -1.06
N ARG A 73 32.28 17.39 -1.59
CA ARG A 73 31.94 18.80 -1.78
C ARG A 73 32.51 19.32 -3.07
N ASP A 74 31.66 19.86 -3.93
CA ASP A 74 32.10 20.43 -5.21
C ASP A 74 31.12 21.49 -5.74
N ALA A 75 31.46 22.16 -6.83
CA ALA A 75 30.63 23.15 -7.49
C ALA A 75 29.35 22.55 -8.09
N SER A 76 29.40 21.29 -8.54
CA SER A 76 28.26 20.58 -9.15
C SER A 76 28.02 19.20 -8.52
N VAL A 77 26.79 18.69 -8.66
CA VAL A 77 26.44 17.32 -8.24
C VAL A 77 27.29 16.28 -9.00
N PHE A 78 27.57 16.51 -10.27
CA PHE A 78 28.38 15.61 -11.11
C PHE A 78 29.82 15.47 -10.60
N GLU A 79 30.47 16.57 -10.23
CA GLU A 79 31.84 16.55 -9.72
C GLU A 79 31.89 15.95 -8.31
N ALA A 80 30.96 16.35 -7.43
CA ALA A 80 30.86 15.78 -6.08
C ALA A 80 30.64 14.25 -6.11
N ILE A 81 29.95 13.73 -7.12
CA ILE A 81 29.79 12.29 -7.35
C ILE A 81 31.10 11.62 -7.79
N ARG A 82 31.90 12.25 -8.65
CA ARG A 82 33.19 11.69 -9.10
C ARG A 82 34.18 11.55 -7.94
N ASP A 83 34.19 12.53 -7.04
CA ASP A 83 35.07 12.56 -5.85
C ASP A 83 34.78 11.46 -4.83
N ILE A 84 33.62 10.78 -4.93
CA ILE A 84 33.31 9.61 -4.10
C ILE A 84 34.41 8.55 -4.24
N THR A 85 34.91 8.35 -5.47
CA THR A 85 35.90 7.32 -5.78
C THR A 85 37.24 7.55 -5.06
N ILE A 86 37.61 8.81 -4.82
CA ILE A 86 38.85 9.21 -4.12
C ILE A 86 38.82 8.72 -2.67
N HIS A 87 37.64 8.76 -2.03
CA HIS A 87 37.51 8.43 -0.60
C HIS A 87 37.02 7.01 -0.35
N LEU A 88 36.16 6.47 -1.22
CA LEU A 88 35.58 5.13 -1.04
C LEU A 88 36.52 4.01 -1.53
N GLY A 89 37.42 4.31 -2.48
CA GLY A 89 38.23 3.30 -3.17
C GLY A 89 37.42 2.34 -4.03
N ARG A 90 36.13 2.62 -4.25
CA ARG A 90 35.17 1.83 -5.03
C ARG A 90 34.33 2.75 -5.90
N LYS A 91 33.80 2.23 -7.00
CA LYS A 91 32.83 2.96 -7.82
C LYS A 91 31.46 2.94 -7.14
N ALA A 92 30.80 4.10 -7.07
CA ALA A 92 29.45 4.18 -6.54
C ALA A 92 28.45 3.55 -7.50
N GLN A 93 27.54 2.73 -6.97
CA GLN A 93 26.49 2.06 -7.73
C GLN A 93 25.10 2.57 -7.29
N TRP A 94 24.38 3.24 -8.18
CA TRP A 94 23.12 3.97 -7.89
C TRP A 94 21.83 3.14 -7.99
N SER A 95 21.89 1.93 -8.56
CA SER A 95 20.74 1.04 -8.82
C SER A 95 20.04 0.55 -7.55
N HIS A 96 20.70 0.58 -6.39
CA HIS A 96 20.10 0.21 -5.10
C HIS A 96 19.63 1.39 -4.26
N MET A 97 19.78 2.61 -4.79
CA MET A 97 19.35 3.83 -4.12
C MET A 97 17.86 3.77 -3.80
N ARG A 98 17.51 4.19 -2.57
CA ARG A 98 16.14 4.13 -2.06
C ARG A 98 15.52 5.51 -1.93
N VAL A 99 16.32 6.50 -1.56
CA VAL A 99 15.86 7.88 -1.32
C VAL A 99 16.91 8.91 -1.74
N ILE A 100 16.44 10.03 -2.27
CA ILE A 100 17.19 11.28 -2.46
C ILE A 100 16.54 12.32 -1.56
N ILE A 101 17.34 12.95 -0.69
CA ILE A 101 16.88 13.97 0.24
C ILE A 101 17.56 15.28 -0.14
N ILE A 102 16.76 16.32 -0.39
CA ILE A 102 17.25 17.65 -0.74
C ILE A 102 17.09 18.56 0.47
N GLY A 103 18.15 19.24 0.88
CA GLY A 103 18.11 20.17 2.00
C GLY A 103 17.21 21.36 1.69
N GLU A 104 16.48 21.83 2.71
CA GLU A 104 15.54 22.94 2.58
C GLU A 104 16.19 24.21 2.00
N ASP A 105 17.41 24.53 2.46
CA ASP A 105 18.14 25.72 2.02
C ASP A 105 18.58 25.63 0.56
N LEU A 106 18.92 24.43 0.08
CA LEU A 106 19.29 24.18 -1.30
C LEU A 106 18.06 24.28 -2.21
N ALA A 107 16.93 23.66 -1.81
CA ALA A 107 15.68 23.68 -2.57
C ALA A 107 15.06 25.09 -2.72
N LYS A 108 15.41 26.03 -1.83
CA LYS A 108 15.01 27.45 -1.94
C LYS A 108 15.86 28.22 -2.95
N LYS A 109 17.15 27.89 -3.10
CA LYS A 109 18.12 28.67 -3.88
C LYS A 109 18.27 28.15 -5.31
N THR A 110 18.31 26.83 -5.48
CA THR A 110 18.61 26.15 -6.74
C THR A 110 17.38 25.44 -7.27
N GLU A 111 17.23 25.40 -8.59
CA GLU A 111 16.11 24.72 -9.22
C GLU A 111 16.25 23.19 -9.09
N LEU A 112 15.14 22.51 -8.78
CA LEU A 112 15.12 21.05 -8.63
C LEU A 112 15.56 20.32 -9.90
N GLY A 113 15.32 20.89 -11.08
CA GLY A 113 15.76 20.33 -12.36
C GLY A 113 17.27 20.16 -12.40
N ASP A 114 18.01 21.21 -12.01
CA ASP A 114 19.48 21.20 -11.98
C ASP A 114 20.04 20.24 -10.92
N ILE A 115 19.40 20.20 -9.75
CA ILE A 115 19.79 19.29 -8.66
C ILE A 115 19.63 17.83 -9.08
N LEU A 116 18.57 17.52 -9.82
CA LEU A 116 18.19 16.15 -10.19
C LEU A 116 18.68 15.72 -11.58
N ASP A 117 19.28 16.61 -12.38
CA ASP A 117 19.67 16.35 -13.78
C ASP A 117 20.52 15.09 -13.92
N PHE A 118 21.54 14.96 -13.07
CA PHE A 118 22.40 13.76 -13.02
C PHE A 118 21.56 12.48 -12.89
N PHE A 119 20.69 12.44 -11.88
CA PHE A 119 19.95 11.22 -11.54
C PHE A 119 18.89 10.87 -12.58
N MET A 120 18.35 11.85 -13.31
CA MET A 120 17.37 11.63 -14.37
C MET A 120 17.99 11.19 -15.70
N ARG A 121 19.25 11.54 -15.95
CA ARG A 121 19.94 11.28 -17.23
C ARG A 121 20.86 10.08 -17.19
N ASP A 122 21.42 9.75 -16.03
CA ASP A 122 22.20 8.54 -15.86
C ASP A 122 21.31 7.28 -15.97
N HIS A 123 21.88 6.19 -16.46
CA HIS A 123 21.17 4.94 -16.70
C HIS A 123 21.11 4.04 -15.45
N GLU A 124 21.93 4.28 -14.43
CA GLU A 124 22.00 3.47 -13.22
C GLU A 124 20.88 3.75 -12.19
N PRO A 125 20.51 5.01 -11.87
CA PRO A 125 19.44 5.30 -10.91
C PRO A 125 18.09 4.76 -11.36
N ARG A 126 17.33 4.14 -10.44
CA ARG A 126 15.98 3.69 -10.77
C ARG A 126 15.02 4.89 -10.83
N PRO A 127 14.13 4.97 -11.84
CA PRO A 127 13.09 6.01 -11.88
C PRO A 127 12.13 6.00 -10.67
N THR A 128 12.08 4.89 -9.93
CA THR A 128 11.20 4.69 -8.76
C THR A 128 11.82 5.10 -7.42
N VAL A 129 13.03 5.66 -7.41
CA VAL A 129 13.69 6.19 -6.22
C VAL A 129 12.82 7.29 -5.59
N ALA A 130 12.63 7.23 -4.27
CA ALA A 130 11.88 8.24 -3.54
C ALA A 130 12.64 9.56 -3.47
N VAL A 131 11.95 10.69 -3.58
CA VAL A 131 12.56 12.01 -3.46
C VAL A 131 11.79 12.86 -2.45
N ALA A 132 12.52 13.51 -1.53
CA ALA A 132 11.93 14.34 -0.48
C ALA A 132 12.76 15.60 -0.20
N ILE A 133 12.13 16.65 0.28
CA ILE A 133 12.82 17.81 0.88
C ILE A 133 12.91 17.60 2.39
N GLY A 134 14.11 17.72 2.95
CA GLY A 134 14.34 17.64 4.39
C GLY A 134 14.42 19.01 5.04
N GLN A 135 13.79 19.18 6.20
CA GLN A 135 13.91 20.40 7.00
C GLN A 135 15.35 20.59 7.49
N GLY A 136 15.93 21.75 7.23
CA GLY A 136 17.34 22.02 7.52
C GLY A 136 18.28 21.13 6.68
N LYS A 137 19.32 20.57 7.32
CA LYS A 137 20.36 19.77 6.64
C LYS A 137 19.89 18.36 6.33
N ALA A 138 19.82 18.00 5.05
CA ALA A 138 19.45 16.68 4.55
C ALA A 138 20.35 15.57 5.09
N ALA A 139 21.65 15.84 5.28
CA ALA A 139 22.61 14.86 5.78
C ALA A 139 22.18 14.24 7.13
N ARG A 140 21.47 15.00 7.98
CA ARG A 140 21.02 14.52 9.30
C ARG A 140 20.13 13.29 9.19
N TYR A 141 19.25 13.24 8.19
CA TYR A 141 18.31 12.13 8.00
C TYR A 141 19.00 10.82 7.62
N LEU A 142 20.20 10.87 7.03
CA LEU A 142 20.99 9.67 6.72
C LEU A 142 21.96 9.28 7.83
N THR A 143 22.34 10.22 8.71
CA THR A 143 23.23 9.94 9.85
C THR A 143 22.51 9.42 11.09
N SER A 144 21.20 9.63 11.20
CA SER A 144 20.39 9.04 12.27
C SER A 144 20.37 7.51 12.18
N LYS A 145 20.13 6.83 13.31
CA LYS A 145 20.02 5.36 13.33
C LYS A 145 18.62 4.93 12.87
N PRO A 146 18.50 3.93 11.98
CA PRO A 146 17.19 3.39 11.61
C PRO A 146 16.56 2.62 12.77
N PHE A 147 15.23 2.66 12.85
CA PHE A 147 14.49 2.04 13.96
C PHE A 147 14.06 0.60 13.66
N LEU A 148 13.65 0.31 12.41
CA LEU A 148 13.18 -1.03 11.99
C LEU A 148 13.96 -1.58 10.79
N GLU A 149 14.44 -0.72 9.90
CA GLU A 149 15.09 -1.11 8.65
C GLU A 149 16.61 -1.20 8.75
N SER A 150 17.25 -1.86 7.77
CA SER A 150 18.71 -2.00 7.68
C SER A 150 19.46 -0.70 7.36
N SER A 151 18.78 0.33 6.85
CA SER A 151 19.37 1.62 6.50
C SER A 151 18.34 2.73 6.61
N MET A 152 18.79 3.96 6.84
CA MET A 152 17.89 5.13 6.84
C MET A 152 17.25 5.34 5.48
N GLY A 153 17.97 5.07 4.38
CA GLY A 153 17.39 5.14 3.04
C GLY A 153 16.17 4.21 2.87
N MET A 154 16.21 3.01 3.44
CA MET A 154 15.06 2.09 3.45
C MET A 154 13.96 2.52 4.41
N GLN A 155 14.31 2.97 5.62
CA GLN A 155 13.35 3.46 6.62
C GLN A 155 12.51 4.61 6.07
N LEU A 156 13.15 5.60 5.46
CA LEU A 156 12.47 6.79 4.92
C LEU A 156 11.57 6.44 3.74
N ARG A 157 12.05 5.61 2.80
CA ARG A 157 11.24 5.13 1.67
C ARG A 157 10.00 4.36 2.13
N LYS A 158 10.14 3.47 3.12
CA LYS A 158 8.99 2.75 3.68
C LYS A 158 8.07 3.67 4.46
N SER A 159 8.60 4.60 5.25
CA SER A 159 7.81 5.58 6.01
C SER A 159 6.94 6.45 5.08
N GLU A 160 7.50 6.97 3.99
CA GLU A 160 6.76 7.70 2.96
C GLU A 160 5.65 6.83 2.35
N LYS A 161 5.99 5.61 1.89
CA LYS A 161 5.04 4.69 1.28
C LYS A 161 3.87 4.37 2.23
N MET A 162 4.16 4.01 3.47
CA MET A 162 3.14 3.67 4.47
C MET A 162 2.32 4.91 4.87
N SER A 163 2.95 6.07 5.01
CA SER A 163 2.24 7.33 5.32
C SER A 163 1.31 7.77 4.18
N HIS A 164 1.68 7.51 2.93
CA HIS A 164 0.83 7.75 1.77
C HIS A 164 -0.35 6.78 1.71
N GLN A 165 -0.10 5.48 1.98
CA GLN A 165 -1.11 4.42 1.87
C GLN A 165 -2.14 4.45 3.01
N PHE A 166 -1.70 4.61 4.26
CA PHE A 166 -2.57 4.41 5.43
C PHE A 166 -2.91 5.68 6.20
N ALA A 167 -2.04 6.70 6.17
CA ALA A 167 -2.23 7.89 6.99
C ALA A 167 -2.78 9.08 6.19
N GLY A 168 -2.61 9.09 4.87
CA GLY A 168 -3.01 10.20 4.01
C GLY A 168 -2.33 11.53 4.38
N LYS A 169 -1.12 11.48 4.96
CA LYS A 169 -0.37 12.65 5.45
C LYS A 169 0.72 13.12 4.50
N THR A 170 0.94 12.40 3.41
CA THR A 170 1.87 12.76 2.34
C THR A 170 1.46 12.06 1.04
N LEU A 171 2.14 12.40 -0.05
CA LEU A 171 2.04 11.66 -1.31
C LEU A 171 3.29 10.82 -1.55
N ARG A 172 3.17 9.84 -2.44
CA ARG A 172 4.37 9.17 -2.96
C ARG A 172 4.98 9.99 -4.10
N ALA A 173 6.26 10.32 -4.02
CA ALA A 173 6.98 10.99 -5.11
C ALA A 173 8.25 10.25 -5.48
N THR A 174 8.25 9.73 -6.71
CA THR A 174 9.44 9.13 -7.31
C THR A 174 10.17 10.11 -8.21
N LEU A 175 11.43 9.82 -8.54
CA LEU A 175 12.21 10.58 -9.51
C LEU A 175 11.46 10.75 -10.85
N MET A 176 10.76 9.70 -11.30
CA MET A 176 9.92 9.74 -12.50
C MET A 176 8.72 10.68 -12.35
N ASP A 177 8.05 10.64 -11.19
CA ASP A 177 6.91 11.53 -10.92
C ASP A 177 7.34 13.01 -10.93
N LEU A 178 8.54 13.30 -10.41
CA LEU A 178 9.11 14.64 -10.43
C LEU A 178 9.52 15.07 -11.83
N ALA A 179 10.15 14.19 -12.60
CA ALA A 179 10.50 14.46 -13.99
C ALA A 179 9.28 14.83 -14.84
N HIS A 180 8.13 14.17 -14.61
CA HIS A 180 6.87 14.51 -15.25
C HIS A 180 6.30 15.84 -14.73
N GLN A 181 6.28 16.05 -13.41
CA GLN A 181 5.73 17.28 -12.81
C GLN A 181 6.53 18.53 -13.19
N LEU A 182 7.86 18.46 -13.28
CA LEU A 182 8.72 19.58 -13.69
C LEU A 182 8.52 19.99 -15.16
N LYS A 183 7.99 19.08 -15.99
CA LYS A 183 7.65 19.35 -17.40
C LYS A 183 6.23 19.87 -17.60
N ASN A 184 5.41 19.95 -16.53
CA ASN A 184 4.08 20.55 -16.62
C ASN A 184 4.16 22.05 -16.91
N GLU A 185 3.16 22.57 -17.61
CA GLU A 185 3.11 23.98 -18.02
C GLU A 185 2.92 24.93 -16.83
N THR A 186 2.24 24.46 -15.79
CA THR A 186 2.01 25.24 -14.56
C THR A 186 3.24 25.28 -13.65
N GLN A 187 4.20 24.36 -13.85
CA GLN A 187 5.40 24.19 -13.03
C GLN A 187 5.16 24.11 -11.52
N VAL A 188 3.95 23.72 -11.09
CA VAL A 188 3.63 23.46 -9.68
C VAL A 188 3.89 21.99 -9.39
N VAL A 189 4.86 21.72 -8.53
CA VAL A 189 5.30 20.38 -8.14
C VAL A 189 5.01 20.16 -6.66
N MET A 190 4.44 19.00 -6.33
CA MET A 190 4.17 18.60 -4.95
C MET A 190 5.13 17.48 -4.55
N MET A 191 5.82 17.64 -3.42
CA MET A 191 6.81 16.68 -2.95
C MET A 191 6.69 16.39 -1.46
N PRO A 192 7.06 15.17 -1.01
CA PRO A 192 7.24 14.85 0.39
C PRO A 192 8.17 15.84 1.10
N PHE A 193 7.77 16.27 2.29
CA PHE A 193 8.59 17.10 3.16
C PHE A 193 8.87 16.36 4.46
N ILE A 194 10.12 15.98 4.72
CA ILE A 194 10.49 15.25 5.92
C ILE A 194 11.01 16.22 7.00
N TYR A 195 10.58 16.00 8.24
CA TYR A 195 11.02 16.78 9.41
C TYR A 195 11.04 15.90 10.66
N PHE A 196 11.88 16.22 11.63
CA PHE A 196 11.86 15.54 12.92
C PHE A 196 10.79 16.19 13.81
N ASP A 197 9.84 15.39 14.30
CA ASP A 197 8.87 15.87 15.29
C ASP A 197 9.50 15.77 16.69
N PRO A 198 9.70 16.89 17.40
CA PRO A 198 10.27 16.87 18.74
C PRO A 198 9.41 16.11 19.76
N LYS A 199 8.13 15.85 19.46
CA LYS A 199 7.22 15.07 20.30
C LYS A 199 7.24 13.57 19.99
N SER A 200 7.93 13.16 18.93
CA SER A 200 7.98 11.74 18.54
C SER A 200 8.90 10.92 19.44
N GLN A 201 8.49 9.68 19.72
CA GLN A 201 9.34 8.66 20.33
C GLN A 201 9.46 7.46 19.37
N PRO A 202 10.67 6.95 19.11
CA PRO A 202 11.98 7.47 19.54
C PRO A 202 12.26 8.89 19.03
N PHE A 203 13.01 9.67 19.81
CA PHE A 203 13.40 11.05 19.47
C PHE A 203 14.13 11.06 18.12
N GLU A 204 13.85 12.05 17.27
CA GLU A 204 14.29 12.13 15.87
C GLU A 204 13.63 11.13 14.90
N ALA A 205 12.40 10.67 15.15
CA ALA A 205 11.64 10.00 14.09
C ALA A 205 11.23 11.02 12.99
N ALA A 206 11.60 10.73 11.74
CA ALA A 206 11.24 11.57 10.60
C ALA A 206 9.74 11.40 10.28
N VAL A 207 9.00 12.50 10.32
CA VAL A 207 7.61 12.62 9.91
C VAL A 207 7.55 13.19 8.50
N THR A 208 6.64 12.68 7.69
CA THR A 208 6.44 13.15 6.32
C THR A 208 5.23 14.07 6.23
N GLY A 209 5.42 15.25 5.64
CA GLY A 209 4.39 16.20 5.22
C GLY A 209 4.49 16.46 3.72
N LEU A 210 4.06 17.65 3.29
CA LEU A 210 4.03 18.02 1.87
C LEU A 210 4.59 19.43 1.65
N MET A 211 5.39 19.58 0.59
CA MET A 211 5.98 20.83 0.12
C MET A 211 5.46 21.17 -1.28
N ILE A 212 5.19 22.44 -1.52
CA ILE A 212 4.93 22.98 -2.85
C ILE A 212 6.20 23.64 -3.39
N VAL A 213 6.54 23.28 -4.61
CA VAL A 213 7.63 23.83 -5.42
C VAL A 213 7.01 24.47 -6.65
N LYS A 214 7.46 25.65 -7.04
CA LYS A 214 6.99 26.38 -8.22
C LYS A 214 8.19 26.87 -9.01
N ASN A 215 8.15 26.70 -10.33
CA ASN A 215 9.24 27.10 -11.23
C ASN A 215 10.59 26.53 -10.75
N GLY A 216 10.59 25.25 -10.35
CA GLY A 216 11.77 24.56 -9.85
C GLY A 216 12.21 24.91 -8.43
N LYS A 217 11.64 25.91 -7.74
CA LYS A 217 12.08 26.33 -6.39
C LYS A 217 11.02 26.12 -5.32
N MET A 218 11.47 25.81 -4.11
CA MET A 218 10.60 25.61 -2.95
C MET A 218 9.86 26.91 -2.58
N VAL A 219 8.53 26.83 -2.42
CA VAL A 219 7.69 27.98 -2.09
C VAL A 219 7.06 27.85 -0.71
N GLN A 220 6.33 26.76 -0.45
CA GLN A 220 5.47 26.71 0.73
C GLN A 220 5.25 25.29 1.26
N LYS A 221 5.42 25.13 2.58
CA LYS A 221 5.00 23.93 3.32
C LYS A 221 3.48 23.90 3.44
N VAL A 222 2.86 22.77 3.09
CA VAL A 222 1.42 22.59 3.25
C VAL A 222 1.08 22.35 4.72
N PRO A 223 0.13 23.10 5.31
CA PRO A 223 -0.31 22.87 6.69
C PRO A 223 -0.86 21.45 6.88
N PRO A 224 -0.51 20.73 7.97
CA PRO A 224 -0.92 19.34 8.17
C PRO A 224 -2.43 19.08 8.08
N ASN A 225 -3.25 20.03 8.54
CA ASN A 225 -4.71 19.94 8.48
C ASN A 225 -5.31 20.14 7.07
N LYS A 226 -4.51 20.55 6.09
CA LYS A 226 -4.91 20.76 4.69
C LYS A 226 -4.46 19.62 3.77
N ILE A 227 -3.46 18.83 4.17
CA ILE A 227 -2.86 17.79 3.32
C ILE A 227 -3.90 16.77 2.86
N GLU A 228 -4.66 16.18 3.79
CA GLU A 228 -5.66 15.17 3.46
C GLU A 228 -6.66 15.66 2.40
N GLY A 229 -7.17 16.88 2.57
CA GLY A 229 -8.13 17.46 1.63
C GLY A 229 -7.50 17.79 0.28
N LEU A 230 -6.24 18.21 0.25
CA LEU A 230 -5.52 18.41 -1.00
C LEU A 230 -5.34 17.09 -1.74
N LEU A 231 -4.86 16.05 -1.04
CA LEU A 231 -4.67 14.71 -1.61
C LEU A 231 -5.98 14.13 -2.14
N MET A 232 -7.11 14.35 -1.46
CA MET A 232 -8.42 13.96 -1.95
C MET A 232 -8.78 14.69 -3.26
N LEU A 233 -8.56 16.01 -3.33
CA LEU A 233 -8.89 16.82 -4.53
C LEU A 233 -8.04 16.47 -5.76
N ILE A 234 -6.81 16.01 -5.56
CA ILE A 234 -5.89 15.63 -6.64
C ILE A 234 -5.88 14.13 -6.95
N ASP A 235 -6.79 13.35 -6.36
CA ASP A 235 -6.89 11.88 -6.54
C ASP A 235 -5.61 11.13 -6.10
N LYS A 236 -5.01 11.56 -4.97
CA LYS A 236 -3.80 10.97 -4.37
C LYS A 236 -4.01 10.57 -2.90
N TYR A 237 -5.24 10.53 -2.41
CA TYR A 237 -5.56 10.03 -1.07
C TYR A 237 -5.85 8.53 -1.16
N GLN A 238 -4.97 7.69 -0.60
CA GLN A 238 -5.09 6.23 -0.68
C GLN A 238 -5.78 5.62 0.55
N GLY A 239 -5.66 6.24 1.72
CA GLY A 239 -6.26 5.72 2.96
C GLY A 239 -6.02 6.65 4.14
N GLY A 240 -6.78 6.44 5.21
CA GLY A 240 -6.73 7.20 6.44
C GLY A 240 -8.10 7.34 7.11
N ILE A 241 -8.21 8.26 8.07
CA ILE A 241 -9.43 8.43 8.87
C ILE A 241 -10.05 9.79 8.59
N ILE A 242 -11.33 9.80 8.26
CA ILE A 242 -12.14 11.03 8.17
C ILE A 242 -12.89 11.20 9.49
N GLN A 243 -12.69 12.34 10.13
CA GLN A 243 -13.41 12.70 11.35
C GLN A 243 -14.69 13.48 11.01
N VAL A 244 -15.83 13.01 11.52
CA VAL A 244 -17.15 13.61 11.36
C VAL A 244 -17.62 14.12 12.72
N PRO A 245 -17.88 15.42 12.91
CA PRO A 245 -18.28 15.96 14.21
C PRO A 245 -19.68 15.50 14.61
N CYS A 246 -19.89 15.17 15.87
CA CYS A 246 -21.22 14.96 16.42
C CYS A 246 -22.00 16.28 16.51
N SER A 247 -23.31 16.23 16.25
CA SER A 247 -24.18 17.41 16.33
C SER A 247 -24.54 17.83 17.75
N ASN A 248 -24.07 17.10 18.78
CA ASN A 248 -24.53 17.25 20.15
C ASN A 248 -23.86 18.43 20.89
N ARG A 249 -24.64 19.15 21.71
CA ARG A 249 -24.28 20.42 22.39
C ARG A 249 -23.42 20.28 23.66
N SER A 250 -22.74 19.16 23.88
CA SER A 250 -21.83 19.04 25.04
C SER A 250 -20.53 19.82 24.80
N LYS A 251 -19.87 20.27 25.87
CA LYS A 251 -18.63 21.07 25.82
C LYS A 251 -17.45 20.34 25.18
N GLU A 252 -17.55 19.04 24.96
CA GLU A 252 -16.51 18.22 24.32
C GLU A 252 -16.87 17.92 22.87
N LYS A 253 -15.91 18.16 21.96
CA LYS A 253 -16.03 17.82 20.54
C LYS A 253 -15.89 16.32 20.36
N VAL A 254 -16.99 15.60 20.53
CA VAL A 254 -17.07 14.19 20.17
C VAL A 254 -17.03 14.08 18.63
N MET A 255 -16.14 13.23 18.12
CA MET A 255 -15.94 12.99 16.70
C MET A 255 -16.17 11.52 16.40
N GLU A 256 -16.83 11.26 15.29
CA GLU A 256 -16.98 9.93 14.70
C GLU A 256 -15.90 9.73 13.64
N ALA A 257 -15.49 8.50 13.39
CA ALA A 257 -14.40 8.18 12.48
C ALA A 257 -14.90 7.25 11.37
N ILE A 258 -14.62 7.64 10.12
CA ILE A 258 -14.73 6.77 8.96
C ILE A 258 -13.31 6.34 8.58
N GLU A 259 -13.05 5.04 8.60
CA GLU A 259 -11.84 4.45 8.03
C GLU A 259 -12.03 4.35 6.51
N VAL A 260 -11.22 5.08 5.77
CA VAL A 260 -11.35 5.20 4.33
C VAL A 260 -10.70 3.99 3.67
N ASP A 261 -11.50 3.26 2.90
CA ASP A 261 -11.03 2.18 2.04
C ASP A 261 -10.56 2.75 0.69
N LYS A 262 -11.40 3.60 0.07
CA LYS A 262 -11.14 4.11 -1.26
C LYS A 262 -11.64 5.54 -1.45
N VAL A 263 -10.83 6.35 -2.12
CA VAL A 263 -11.24 7.67 -2.62
C VAL A 263 -10.98 7.74 -4.12
N LYS A 264 -11.96 8.26 -4.85
CA LYS A 264 -11.83 8.57 -6.27
C LYS A 264 -12.33 9.97 -6.55
N THR A 265 -11.48 10.77 -7.19
CA THR A 265 -11.81 12.15 -7.54
C THR A 265 -11.74 12.38 -9.04
N LYS A 266 -12.87 12.78 -9.63
CA LYS A 266 -12.94 13.25 -11.02
C LYS A 266 -12.99 14.77 -11.05
N PHE A 267 -11.84 15.39 -11.33
CA PHE A 267 -11.75 16.82 -11.57
C PHE A 267 -12.00 17.14 -13.05
N THR A 268 -12.97 18.00 -13.36
CA THR A 268 -13.31 18.44 -14.72
C THR A 268 -13.16 19.94 -14.84
N VAL A 269 -12.59 20.39 -15.97
CA VAL A 269 -12.44 21.80 -16.31
C VAL A 269 -13.29 22.08 -17.53
N LYS A 270 -14.17 23.08 -17.42
CA LYS A 270 -14.98 23.60 -18.52
C LYS A 270 -14.50 25.01 -18.87
N THR A 271 -14.36 25.26 -20.16
CA THR A 271 -13.93 26.55 -20.73
C THR A 271 -15.03 27.06 -21.66
N ASN A 272 -15.51 28.28 -21.43
CA ASN A 272 -16.38 28.99 -22.37
C ASN A 272 -15.68 30.29 -22.76
N GLY A 273 -15.03 30.30 -23.93
CA GLY A 273 -14.05 31.33 -24.25
C GLY A 273 -12.93 31.36 -23.20
N GLU A 274 -12.76 32.48 -22.52
CA GLU A 274 -11.79 32.65 -21.43
C GLU A 274 -12.34 32.35 -20.03
N SER A 275 -13.65 32.16 -19.89
CA SER A 275 -14.27 31.83 -18.60
C SER A 275 -14.02 30.36 -18.26
N ILE A 276 -13.39 30.13 -17.11
CA ILE A 276 -13.00 28.80 -16.64
C ILE A 276 -13.81 28.43 -15.41
N SER A 277 -14.27 27.19 -15.35
CA SER A 277 -14.89 26.62 -14.14
C SER A 277 -14.34 25.23 -13.87
N GLY A 278 -14.11 24.94 -12.59
CA GLY A 278 -13.70 23.63 -12.10
C GLY A 278 -14.86 22.92 -11.44
N HIS A 279 -14.99 21.61 -11.68
CA HIS A 279 -15.89 20.76 -10.93
C HIS A 279 -15.18 19.49 -10.47
N ALA A 280 -15.11 19.30 -9.15
CA ALA A 280 -14.54 18.12 -8.52
C ALA A 280 -15.66 17.24 -7.96
N LEU A 281 -15.80 16.03 -8.52
CA LEU A 281 -16.66 15.00 -7.96
C LEU A 281 -15.80 14.03 -7.15
N VAL A 282 -15.99 14.01 -5.83
CA VAL A 282 -15.23 13.17 -4.88
C VAL A 282 -16.15 12.07 -4.38
N SER A 283 -15.77 10.82 -4.61
CA SER A 283 -16.43 9.63 -4.09
C SER A 283 -15.55 8.98 -3.05
N ILE A 284 -16.11 8.73 -1.87
CA ILE A 284 -15.42 8.17 -0.71
C ILE A 284 -16.19 6.92 -0.29
N ASP A 285 -15.51 5.79 -0.28
CA ASP A 285 -16.02 4.52 0.21
C ASP A 285 -15.20 4.14 1.45
N GLY A 286 -15.87 3.65 2.50
CA GLY A 286 -15.18 3.32 3.75
C GLY A 286 -16.07 2.67 4.80
N TYR A 287 -15.46 2.38 5.95
CA TYR A 287 -16.09 1.70 7.08
C TYR A 287 -16.28 2.67 8.24
N ALA A 288 -17.34 2.51 9.01
CA ALA A 288 -17.48 3.21 10.27
C ALA A 288 -16.51 2.62 11.30
N GLY A 289 -15.46 3.36 11.64
CA GLY A 289 -14.40 2.90 12.55
C GLY A 289 -14.76 3.14 14.01
N ALA A 290 -15.25 4.35 14.34
CA ALA A 290 -15.71 4.68 15.68
C ALA A 290 -16.96 5.56 15.59
N LEU A 291 -18.08 5.04 16.12
CA LEU A 291 -19.34 5.74 16.23
C LEU A 291 -19.57 6.11 17.68
N SER A 292 -20.07 7.31 17.92
CA SER A 292 -20.34 7.80 19.28
C SER A 292 -21.71 8.46 19.41
N CYS A 293 -22.28 8.95 18.31
CA CYS A 293 -23.59 9.60 18.33
C CYS A 293 -24.54 9.10 17.23
N SER A 294 -24.06 8.32 16.27
CA SER A 294 -24.86 7.67 15.23
C SER A 294 -24.92 6.15 15.43
N SER A 295 -26.11 5.59 15.19
CA SER A 295 -26.30 4.16 14.93
C SER A 295 -26.31 3.94 13.41
N LEU A 296 -25.82 2.80 12.93
CA LEU A 296 -25.81 2.43 11.50
C LEU A 296 -26.49 1.08 11.28
N GLU A 297 -27.62 0.86 11.95
CA GLU A 297 -28.36 -0.41 11.90
C GLU A 297 -29.33 -0.46 10.73
N THR A 298 -29.89 0.70 10.36
CA THR A 298 -30.86 0.82 9.26
C THR A 298 -30.29 1.54 8.04
N SER A 299 -30.85 1.26 6.87
CA SER A 299 -30.45 1.94 5.62
C SER A 299 -30.68 3.46 5.68
N GLU A 300 -31.70 3.91 6.42
CA GLU A 300 -32.01 5.33 6.55
C GLU A 300 -30.97 6.04 7.42
N GLU A 301 -30.57 5.45 8.54
CA GLU A 301 -29.50 5.96 9.40
C GLU A 301 -28.15 6.05 8.65
N VAL A 302 -27.83 5.04 7.84
CA VAL A 302 -26.65 5.04 6.97
C VAL A 302 -26.70 6.19 5.97
N GLU A 303 -27.85 6.44 5.34
CA GLU A 303 -28.01 7.56 4.41
C GLU A 303 -27.86 8.92 5.11
N GLN A 304 -28.42 9.07 6.31
CA GLN A 304 -28.29 10.30 7.10
C GLN A 304 -26.84 10.57 7.51
N PHE A 305 -26.14 9.54 7.98
CA PHE A 305 -24.71 9.63 8.32
C PHE A 305 -23.86 9.97 7.09
N ASN A 306 -24.09 9.31 5.96
CA ASN A 306 -23.40 9.59 4.70
C ASN A 306 -23.60 11.04 4.23
N LYS A 307 -24.83 11.59 4.34
CA LYS A 307 -25.10 13.00 4.03
C LYS A 307 -24.33 13.95 4.95
N LYS A 308 -24.30 13.68 6.26
CA LYS A 308 -23.55 14.46 7.26
C LYS A 308 -22.04 14.42 7.02
N ALA A 309 -21.49 13.24 6.75
CA ALA A 309 -20.09 13.04 6.40
C ALA A 309 -19.73 13.77 5.10
N ALA A 310 -20.55 13.62 4.05
CA ALA A 310 -20.36 14.29 2.77
C ALA A 310 -20.35 15.83 2.93
N ALA A 311 -21.28 16.40 3.69
CA ALA A 311 -21.32 17.84 3.94
C ALA A 311 -20.07 18.33 4.70
N THR A 312 -19.62 17.57 5.71
CA THR A 312 -18.41 17.89 6.49
C THR A 312 -17.17 17.89 5.60
N VAL A 313 -17.00 16.84 4.80
CA VAL A 313 -15.87 16.71 3.86
C VAL A 313 -15.95 17.81 2.81
N GLN A 314 -17.12 18.08 2.23
CA GLN A 314 -17.31 19.11 1.22
C GLN A 314 -16.86 20.49 1.74
N GLN A 315 -17.28 20.87 2.95
CA GLN A 315 -16.84 22.12 3.57
C GLN A 315 -15.32 22.15 3.80
N LYS A 316 -14.72 21.03 4.24
CA LYS A 316 -13.27 20.91 4.42
C LYS A 316 -12.53 21.10 3.09
N LEU A 317 -12.98 20.44 2.02
CA LEU A 317 -12.38 20.52 0.69
C LEU A 317 -12.53 21.93 0.09
N GLN A 318 -13.68 22.58 0.24
CA GLN A 318 -13.87 23.98 -0.18
C GLN A 318 -12.89 24.92 0.51
N LYS A 319 -12.66 24.76 1.82
CA LYS A 319 -11.65 25.54 2.56
C LYS A 319 -10.22 25.24 2.13
N VAL A 320 -9.94 24.05 1.58
CA VAL A 320 -8.62 23.71 1.03
C VAL A 320 -8.45 24.34 -0.35
N ALA A 321 -9.46 24.24 -1.22
CA ALA A 321 -9.48 24.89 -2.52
C ALA A 321 -9.25 26.40 -2.41
N LEU A 322 -10.03 27.07 -1.56
CA LEU A 322 -9.91 28.50 -1.34
C LEU A 322 -8.52 28.91 -0.82
N TYR A 323 -7.92 28.10 0.08
CA TYR A 323 -6.58 28.36 0.61
C TYR A 323 -5.54 28.42 -0.53
N PHE A 324 -5.50 27.42 -1.42
CA PHE A 324 -4.53 27.40 -2.51
C PHE A 324 -4.81 28.44 -3.60
N GLN A 325 -6.09 28.78 -3.81
CA GLN A 325 -6.48 29.89 -4.68
C GLN A 325 -5.95 31.23 -4.17
N GLN A 326 -6.05 31.49 -2.86
CA GLN A 326 -5.49 32.71 -2.24
C GLN A 326 -3.97 32.78 -2.34
N GLN A 327 -3.28 31.63 -2.37
CA GLN A 327 -1.83 31.56 -2.58
C GLN A 327 -1.43 31.65 -4.06
N LYS A 328 -2.39 31.74 -4.99
CA LYS A 328 -2.16 31.75 -6.45
C LYS A 328 -1.38 30.52 -6.94
N LEU A 329 -1.69 29.36 -6.38
CA LEU A 329 -1.06 28.08 -6.72
C LEU A 329 -2.06 27.14 -7.40
N ASP A 330 -1.75 26.72 -8.63
CA ASP A 330 -2.55 25.73 -9.36
C ASP A 330 -2.17 24.30 -8.96
N VAL A 331 -2.44 23.95 -7.70
CA VAL A 331 -2.20 22.59 -7.18
C VAL A 331 -3.17 21.55 -7.76
N PHE A 332 -4.23 21.97 -8.44
CA PHE A 332 -5.25 21.10 -9.05
C PHE A 332 -4.94 20.72 -10.51
N GLY A 333 -3.89 21.33 -11.09
CA GLY A 333 -3.47 21.10 -12.47
C GLY A 333 -4.53 21.54 -13.48
N ILE A 334 -5.22 22.66 -13.23
CA ILE A 334 -6.23 23.21 -14.13
C ILE A 334 -5.57 23.68 -15.44
N GLY A 335 -4.45 24.39 -15.34
CA GLY A 335 -3.72 24.94 -16.48
C GLY A 335 -3.20 23.84 -17.39
N ASP A 336 -2.60 22.80 -16.82
CA ASP A 336 -2.12 21.65 -17.58
C ASP A 336 -3.26 20.91 -18.31
N ARG A 337 -4.46 20.86 -17.72
CA ARG A 337 -5.65 20.30 -18.37
C ARG A 337 -6.14 21.18 -19.53
N ILE A 338 -6.07 22.50 -19.40
CA ILE A 338 -6.40 23.44 -20.48
C ILE A 338 -5.39 23.29 -21.60
N PHE A 339 -4.10 23.30 -21.30
CA PHE A 339 -3.02 23.11 -22.28
C PHE A 339 -3.20 21.82 -23.07
N ARG A 340 -3.43 20.68 -22.41
CA ARG A 340 -3.65 19.38 -23.08
C ARG A 340 -4.86 19.37 -24.02
N LYS A 341 -5.89 20.17 -23.74
CA LYS A 341 -7.13 20.21 -24.56
C LYS A 341 -7.11 21.30 -25.63
N ASN A 342 -6.54 22.46 -25.32
CA ASN A 342 -6.51 23.64 -26.17
C ASN A 342 -5.24 24.48 -25.89
N PRO A 343 -4.11 24.14 -26.55
CA PRO A 343 -2.85 24.87 -26.38
C PRO A 343 -2.95 26.35 -26.76
N ALA A 344 -3.73 26.70 -27.79
CA ALA A 344 -3.89 28.09 -28.22
C ALA A 344 -4.63 28.96 -27.20
N LEU A 345 -5.60 28.39 -26.48
CA LEU A 345 -6.23 29.06 -25.34
C LEU A 345 -5.25 29.21 -24.19
N TRP A 346 -4.48 28.16 -23.87
CA TRP A 346 -3.45 28.22 -22.82
C TRP A 346 -2.44 29.34 -23.04
N SER A 347 -1.90 29.47 -24.27
CA SER A 347 -0.92 30.53 -24.58
C SER A 347 -1.44 31.94 -24.30
N ARG A 348 -2.76 32.17 -24.44
CA ARG A 348 -3.40 33.45 -24.12
C ARG A 348 -3.61 33.66 -22.62
N LEU A 349 -3.90 32.59 -21.88
CA LEU A 349 -4.18 32.63 -20.45
C LEU A 349 -2.93 32.60 -19.56
N LYS A 350 -1.84 31.99 -20.05
CA LYS A 350 -0.59 31.75 -19.32
C LYS A 350 0.01 33.01 -18.67
N PRO A 351 0.06 34.19 -19.34
CA PRO A 351 0.68 35.38 -18.76
C PRO A 351 0.04 35.86 -17.44
N GLU A 352 -1.27 35.65 -17.27
CA GLU A 352 -2.03 36.08 -16.08
C GLU A 352 -2.54 34.88 -15.26
N TRP A 353 -1.96 33.70 -15.46
CA TRP A 353 -2.51 32.44 -14.95
C TRP A 353 -2.70 32.45 -13.43
N GLU A 354 -1.74 33.01 -12.71
CA GLU A 354 -1.73 33.06 -11.25
C GLU A 354 -2.94 33.82 -10.69
N ASP A 355 -3.24 34.98 -11.27
CA ASP A 355 -4.37 35.81 -10.86
C ASP A 355 -5.71 35.22 -11.28
N ARG A 356 -5.72 34.46 -12.40
CA ARG A 356 -6.92 33.76 -12.86
C ARG A 356 -7.25 32.60 -11.94
N VAL A 357 -6.28 31.75 -11.60
CA VAL A 357 -6.46 30.60 -10.68
C VAL A 357 -7.12 31.02 -9.36
N ALA A 358 -6.74 32.19 -8.83
CA ALA A 358 -7.30 32.74 -7.60
C ALA A 358 -8.81 33.01 -7.67
N ARG A 359 -9.38 33.20 -8.87
CA ARG A 359 -10.78 33.60 -9.10
C ARG A 359 -11.64 32.51 -9.73
N ILE A 360 -11.05 31.38 -10.15
CA ILE A 360 -11.80 30.30 -10.81
C ILE A 360 -12.85 29.71 -9.85
N PRO A 361 -14.15 29.68 -10.20
CA PRO A 361 -15.14 28.98 -9.40
C PRO A 361 -14.87 27.46 -9.45
N ILE A 362 -14.59 26.86 -8.28
CA ILE A 362 -14.42 25.42 -8.11
C ILE A 362 -15.61 24.87 -7.32
N ASN A 363 -16.51 24.17 -8.02
CA ASN A 363 -17.63 23.48 -7.38
C ASN A 363 -17.20 22.07 -6.96
N ILE A 364 -17.36 21.74 -5.67
CA ILE A 364 -16.97 20.45 -5.12
C ILE A 364 -18.23 19.72 -4.67
N SER A 365 -18.45 18.52 -5.18
CA SER A 365 -19.53 17.63 -4.76
C SER A 365 -18.94 16.36 -4.19
N VAL A 366 -19.37 16.00 -2.98
CA VAL A 366 -18.87 14.82 -2.27
C VAL A 366 -19.98 13.80 -2.12
N LYS A 367 -19.63 12.54 -2.36
CA LYS A 367 -20.47 11.37 -2.08
C LYS A 367 -19.70 10.47 -1.11
N VAL A 368 -20.34 10.08 -0.04
CA VAL A 368 -19.79 9.14 0.94
C VAL A 368 -20.69 7.92 0.95
N ASN A 369 -20.09 6.74 0.85
CA ASN A 369 -20.76 5.47 1.05
C ASN A 369 -20.05 4.74 2.19
N THR A 370 -20.69 4.66 3.35
CA THR A 370 -20.23 3.78 4.42
C THR A 370 -20.84 2.39 4.31
N TYR A 371 -19.99 1.37 4.30
CA TYR A 371 -20.43 -0.01 4.41
C TYR A 371 -20.61 -0.40 5.88
N ASN A 372 -21.64 -1.19 6.16
CA ASN A 372 -21.78 -1.86 7.44
C ASN A 372 -21.14 -3.24 7.30
N ASN A 373 -20.22 -3.55 8.21
CA ASN A 373 -19.38 -4.75 8.26
C ASN A 373 -20.19 -6.06 8.26
N GLY A 374 -21.49 -6.02 8.55
CA GLY A 374 -22.37 -7.19 8.62
C GLY A 374 -22.56 -7.92 7.28
N VAL A 375 -22.85 -7.21 6.19
CA VAL A 375 -23.10 -7.85 4.87
C VAL A 375 -21.79 -8.36 4.26
N ASP A 376 -20.72 -7.58 4.38
CA ASP A 376 -19.38 -7.98 3.95
C ASP A 376 -18.87 -9.17 4.76
N GLY A 377 -19.19 -9.23 6.06
CA GLY A 377 -18.89 -10.38 6.92
C GLY A 377 -19.58 -11.66 6.46
N VAL A 378 -20.84 -11.59 6.02
CA VAL A 378 -21.56 -12.74 5.44
C VAL A 378 -20.95 -13.16 4.11
N TYR A 379 -20.59 -12.20 3.25
CA TYR A 379 -19.95 -12.47 1.96
C TYR A 379 -18.58 -13.13 2.14
N PHE A 380 -17.76 -12.61 3.05
CA PHE A 380 -16.48 -13.22 3.42
C PHE A 380 -16.67 -14.62 4.00
N ALA A 381 -17.52 -14.78 5.02
CA ALA A 381 -17.75 -16.06 5.68
C ALA A 381 -18.29 -17.11 4.72
N TRP A 382 -19.12 -16.71 3.74
CA TRP A 382 -19.56 -17.57 2.65
C TRP A 382 -18.38 -18.04 1.81
N GLY A 383 -17.54 -17.12 1.31
CA GLY A 383 -16.40 -17.49 0.45
C GLY A 383 -15.30 -18.29 1.16
N PHE A 384 -14.98 -17.90 2.39
CA PHE A 384 -13.98 -18.55 3.23
C PHE A 384 -14.49 -18.63 4.68
N PRO A 385 -14.57 -19.84 5.28
CA PRO A 385 -14.17 -21.14 4.76
C PRO A 385 -15.31 -21.92 4.06
N ASN A 386 -16.55 -21.43 4.06
CA ASN A 386 -17.72 -22.29 3.78
C ASN A 386 -17.83 -22.77 2.32
N ALA A 387 -17.61 -21.91 1.33
CA ALA A 387 -17.71 -22.28 -0.08
C ALA A 387 -16.60 -23.25 -0.50
N GLU A 388 -15.47 -23.28 0.22
CA GLU A 388 -14.37 -24.22 -0.02
C GLU A 388 -14.74 -25.68 0.33
N LEU A 389 -15.84 -25.89 1.06
CA LEU A 389 -16.37 -27.23 1.31
C LEU A 389 -16.68 -27.99 0.01
N VAL A 390 -16.90 -27.26 -1.09
CA VAL A 390 -17.05 -27.81 -2.43
C VAL A 390 -15.88 -28.70 -2.85
N LEU A 391 -14.66 -28.43 -2.36
CA LEU A 391 -13.46 -29.21 -2.67
C LEU A 391 -13.53 -30.64 -2.09
N PHE A 392 -14.20 -30.82 -0.95
CA PHE A 392 -14.40 -32.15 -0.36
C PHE A 392 -15.26 -33.06 -1.23
N SER A 393 -16.03 -32.52 -2.19
CA SER A 393 -16.78 -33.34 -3.15
C SER A 393 -15.87 -34.26 -3.98
N MET A 394 -14.62 -33.87 -4.25
CA MET A 394 -13.64 -34.71 -4.95
C MET A 394 -13.06 -35.82 -4.06
N LEU A 395 -13.25 -35.75 -2.74
CA LEU A 395 -12.86 -36.79 -1.80
C LEU A 395 -13.98 -37.83 -1.57
N LEU A 396 -15.24 -37.47 -1.81
CA LEU A 396 -16.39 -38.36 -1.65
C LEU A 396 -16.26 -39.71 -2.39
N PRO A 397 -15.70 -39.78 -3.62
CA PRO A 397 -15.50 -41.05 -4.32
C PRO A 397 -14.60 -42.05 -3.58
N PHE A 398 -13.71 -41.56 -2.70
CA PHE A 398 -12.80 -42.38 -1.90
C PHE A 398 -13.41 -42.85 -0.58
N VAL A 399 -14.61 -42.39 -0.23
CA VAL A 399 -15.35 -42.84 0.95
C VAL A 399 -16.03 -44.17 0.63
N LYS A 400 -15.79 -45.19 1.46
CA LYS A 400 -16.43 -46.51 1.30
C LYS A 400 -17.95 -46.36 1.27
N ARG A 401 -18.59 -46.86 0.20
CA ARG A 401 -20.05 -46.78 -0.04
C ARG A 401 -20.91 -47.67 0.89
N GLU A 402 -20.31 -48.35 1.86
CA GLU A 402 -20.99 -49.35 2.69
C GLU A 402 -21.96 -48.76 3.73
N GLY A 403 -21.89 -47.46 4.01
CA GLY A 403 -22.79 -46.80 4.96
C GLY A 403 -24.06 -46.26 4.30
N LYS A 404 -25.23 -46.87 4.54
CA LYS A 404 -26.55 -46.30 4.18
C LYS A 404 -26.86 -44.93 4.83
N HIS A 405 -25.94 -44.37 5.62
CA HIS A 405 -26.15 -43.20 6.47
C HIS A 405 -25.12 -42.07 6.26
N VAL A 406 -24.22 -42.15 5.27
CA VAL A 406 -23.18 -41.12 5.05
C VAL A 406 -23.78 -39.71 4.93
N GLY A 407 -24.85 -39.54 4.14
CA GLY A 407 -25.52 -38.25 4.01
C GLY A 407 -26.08 -37.72 5.32
N ARG A 408 -26.67 -38.59 6.15
CA ARG A 408 -27.20 -38.21 7.47
C ARG A 408 -26.10 -37.72 8.39
N TRP A 409 -24.96 -38.42 8.44
CA TRP A 409 -23.81 -38.02 9.23
C TRP A 409 -23.18 -36.71 8.76
N MET A 410 -23.12 -36.46 7.45
CA MET A 410 -22.64 -35.18 6.91
C MET A 410 -23.51 -34.00 7.38
N PHE A 411 -24.84 -34.14 7.30
CA PHE A 411 -25.76 -33.12 7.81
C PHE A 411 -25.67 -32.94 9.34
N THR A 412 -25.56 -34.04 10.09
CA THR A 412 -25.39 -33.97 11.55
C THR A 412 -24.10 -33.24 11.93
N MET A 413 -22.98 -33.52 11.26
CA MET A 413 -21.71 -32.83 11.54
C MET A 413 -21.74 -31.36 11.14
N LEU A 414 -22.41 -31.01 10.05
CA LEU A 414 -22.62 -29.60 9.66
C LEU A 414 -23.42 -28.85 10.73
N LEU A 415 -24.47 -29.47 11.29
CA LEU A 415 -25.29 -28.89 12.34
C LEU A 415 -24.49 -28.70 13.64
N VAL A 416 -23.71 -29.72 14.05
CA VAL A 416 -22.82 -29.63 15.22
C VAL A 416 -21.78 -28.53 15.03
N ASN A 417 -21.20 -28.39 13.83
CA ASN A 417 -20.26 -27.32 13.52
C ASN A 417 -20.93 -25.94 13.63
N GLY A 418 -22.14 -25.76 13.08
CA GLY A 418 -22.89 -24.52 13.17
C GLY A 418 -23.24 -24.13 14.61
N ILE A 419 -23.66 -25.09 15.45
CA ILE A 419 -23.90 -24.85 16.88
C ILE A 419 -22.60 -24.47 17.58
N SER A 420 -21.51 -25.21 17.36
CA SER A 420 -20.21 -24.92 17.97
C SER A 420 -19.72 -23.53 17.61
N LEU A 421 -19.82 -23.13 16.35
CA LEU A 421 -19.45 -21.81 15.87
C LEU A 421 -20.33 -20.71 16.49
N THR A 422 -21.63 -20.95 16.61
CA THR A 422 -22.57 -20.02 17.26
C THR A 422 -22.20 -19.81 18.73
N ILE A 423 -21.90 -20.88 19.47
CA ILE A 423 -21.46 -20.81 20.86
C ILE A 423 -20.18 -19.98 20.96
N VAL A 424 -19.18 -20.25 20.10
CA VAL A 424 -17.93 -19.50 20.09
C VAL A 424 -18.17 -18.01 19.83
N ILE A 425 -19.03 -17.67 18.86
CA ILE A 425 -19.37 -16.27 18.55
C ILE A 425 -20.04 -15.60 19.77
N VAL A 426 -21.04 -16.23 20.37
CA VAL A 426 -21.74 -15.70 21.54
C VAL A 426 -20.77 -15.51 22.70
N CYS A 427 -19.93 -16.50 23.01
CA CYS A 427 -18.90 -16.38 24.06
C CYS A 427 -17.91 -15.25 23.77
N THR A 428 -17.51 -15.06 22.51
CA THR A 428 -16.58 -14.00 22.13
C THR A 428 -17.21 -12.62 22.28
N ILE A 429 -18.47 -12.46 21.85
CA ILE A 429 -19.24 -11.23 22.03
C ILE A 429 -19.48 -10.94 23.52
N MET A 430 -19.79 -11.95 24.32
CA MET A 430 -19.95 -11.78 25.77
C MET A 430 -18.64 -11.38 26.45
N GLY A 431 -17.51 -11.93 26.02
CA GLY A 431 -16.21 -11.65 26.63
C GLY A 431 -15.59 -10.31 26.19
N LEU A 432 -15.71 -9.95 24.91
CA LEU A 432 -15.06 -8.76 24.34
C LEU A 432 -16.04 -7.61 24.06
N GLY A 433 -17.35 -7.85 24.14
CA GLY A 433 -18.38 -6.86 23.81
C GLY A 433 -18.21 -6.33 22.39
N GLN A 434 -18.30 -5.00 22.27
CA GLN A 434 -18.10 -4.26 21.01
C GLN A 434 -16.69 -4.40 20.44
N MET A 435 -15.69 -4.79 21.25
CA MET A 435 -14.31 -4.97 20.78
C MET A 435 -14.16 -6.19 19.86
N THR A 436 -15.14 -7.11 19.85
CA THR A 436 -15.12 -8.31 19.01
C THR A 436 -14.94 -7.99 17.52
N GLY A 437 -15.57 -6.92 17.04
CA GLY A 437 -15.49 -6.49 15.65
C GLY A 437 -14.24 -5.68 15.29
N ILE A 438 -13.45 -5.28 16.29
CA ILE A 438 -12.22 -4.49 16.12
C ILE A 438 -10.99 -5.40 16.04
N TYR A 439 -11.00 -6.52 16.76
CA TYR A 439 -9.89 -7.47 16.74
C TYR A 439 -9.92 -8.37 15.50
N LYS A 440 -8.84 -8.36 14.70
CA LYS A 440 -8.67 -9.29 13.56
C LYS A 440 -8.73 -10.77 13.96
N TYR A 441 -8.23 -11.10 15.16
CA TYR A 441 -8.22 -12.46 15.72
C TYR A 441 -8.94 -12.51 17.07
N SER A 442 -10.24 -12.25 17.06
CA SER A 442 -11.05 -12.07 18.28
C SER A 442 -10.94 -13.25 19.25
N LEU A 443 -10.93 -14.51 18.76
CA LEU A 443 -10.78 -15.69 19.61
C LEU A 443 -9.40 -15.78 20.28
N PHE A 444 -8.34 -15.41 19.55
CA PHE A 444 -6.98 -15.39 20.10
C PHE A 444 -6.82 -14.27 21.12
N SER A 445 -7.38 -13.09 20.85
CA SER A 445 -7.43 -11.98 21.81
C SER A 445 -8.23 -12.34 23.07
N LEU A 446 -9.35 -13.04 22.92
CA LEU A 446 -10.13 -13.54 24.05
C LEU A 446 -9.33 -14.55 24.88
N ALA A 447 -8.62 -15.47 24.22
CA ALA A 447 -7.81 -16.48 24.90
C ALA A 447 -6.68 -15.87 25.78
N ARG A 448 -6.17 -14.68 25.42
CA ARG A 448 -5.19 -13.93 26.23
C ARG A 448 -5.78 -13.34 27.50
N LEU A 449 -7.10 -13.19 27.59
CA LEU A 449 -7.79 -12.67 28.78
C LEU A 449 -8.13 -13.78 29.79
N ILE A 450 -7.90 -15.06 29.44
CA ILE A 450 -8.18 -16.18 30.31
C ILE A 450 -7.01 -16.34 31.29
N GLU A 451 -7.21 -15.85 32.51
CA GLU A 451 -6.28 -15.99 33.62
C GLU A 451 -6.96 -16.79 34.74
N VAL A 452 -6.50 -18.01 34.98
CA VAL A 452 -7.04 -18.87 36.04
C VAL A 452 -5.97 -19.09 37.10
N ARG A 453 -6.07 -18.32 38.20
CA ARG A 453 -5.27 -18.47 39.44
C ARG A 453 -3.78 -18.71 39.17
N ASP A 454 -3.04 -17.72 38.67
CA ASP A 454 -1.57 -17.64 38.52
C ASP A 454 -0.84 -18.88 37.92
N PHE A 455 -1.58 -19.88 37.42
CA PHE A 455 -1.05 -21.18 36.98
C PHE A 455 -1.25 -21.38 35.48
N ILE A 456 -2.31 -20.77 34.90
CA ILE A 456 -2.57 -20.83 33.46
C ILE A 456 -2.73 -19.41 32.91
N GLU A 457 -1.62 -18.89 32.36
CA GLU A 457 -1.50 -17.50 31.86
C GLU A 457 -1.27 -17.42 30.34
N ARG A 458 -1.08 -18.55 29.64
CA ARG A 458 -0.70 -18.59 28.20
C ARG A 458 -1.54 -19.53 27.32
N ILE A 459 -2.86 -19.48 27.49
CA ILE A 459 -3.81 -20.34 26.77
C ILE A 459 -3.90 -19.97 25.28
N GLU A 460 -3.49 -18.76 24.88
CA GLU A 460 -3.53 -18.30 23.49
C GLU A 460 -2.69 -19.13 22.52
N SER A 461 -1.74 -19.91 23.05
CA SER A 461 -0.97 -20.89 22.29
C SER A 461 -1.86 -21.99 21.66
N ILE A 462 -2.97 -22.36 22.30
CA ILE A 462 -3.88 -23.42 21.82
C ILE A 462 -4.60 -23.01 20.53
N PRO A 463 -5.31 -21.85 20.46
CA PRO A 463 -5.83 -21.36 19.19
C PRO A 463 -4.77 -21.21 18.10
N GLY A 464 -3.56 -20.75 18.46
CA GLY A 464 -2.44 -20.64 17.53
C GLY A 464 -2.03 -21.98 16.91
N MET A 465 -1.85 -23.02 17.74
CA MET A 465 -1.54 -24.38 17.28
C MET A 465 -2.68 -24.96 16.43
N ALA A 466 -3.93 -24.75 16.81
CA ALA A 466 -5.09 -25.21 16.05
C ALA A 466 -5.15 -24.57 14.65
N LEU A 467 -4.85 -23.27 14.53
CA LEU A 467 -4.78 -22.57 13.24
C LEU A 467 -3.67 -23.14 12.35
N ILE A 468 -2.48 -23.36 12.90
CA ILE A 468 -1.36 -23.94 12.14
C ILE A 468 -1.73 -25.34 11.65
N ALA A 469 -2.28 -26.19 12.52
CA ALA A 469 -2.70 -27.55 12.16
C ALA A 469 -3.82 -27.55 11.10
N GLY A 470 -4.81 -26.66 11.24
CA GLY A 470 -5.90 -26.52 10.27
C GLY A 470 -5.41 -26.07 8.89
N SER A 471 -4.52 -25.07 8.85
CA SER A 471 -3.91 -24.61 7.59
C SER A 471 -3.05 -25.68 6.93
N TYR A 472 -2.29 -26.45 7.71
CA TYR A 472 -1.51 -27.59 7.19
C TYR A 472 -2.41 -28.67 6.58
N MET A 473 -3.48 -29.07 7.29
CA MET A 473 -4.44 -30.05 6.80
C MET A 473 -5.10 -29.56 5.50
N LYS A 474 -5.54 -28.29 5.47
CA LYS A 474 -6.15 -27.70 4.29
C LYS A 474 -5.18 -27.66 3.10
N ALA A 475 -3.95 -27.21 3.29
CA ALA A 475 -2.93 -27.17 2.25
C ALA A 475 -2.67 -28.57 1.67
N THR A 476 -2.62 -29.59 2.52
CA THR A 476 -2.42 -30.98 2.13
C THR A 476 -3.59 -31.51 1.28
N ILE A 477 -4.83 -31.23 1.71
CA ILE A 477 -6.04 -31.64 0.97
C ILE A 477 -6.11 -30.96 -0.39
N VAL A 478 -5.86 -29.65 -0.45
CA VAL A 478 -5.88 -28.90 -1.71
C VAL A 478 -4.78 -29.39 -2.65
N LEU A 479 -3.57 -29.62 -2.15
CA LEU A 479 -2.47 -30.18 -2.93
C LEU A 479 -2.82 -31.56 -3.52
N TYR A 480 -3.45 -32.42 -2.72
CA TYR A 480 -3.94 -33.72 -3.16
C TYR A 480 -5.00 -33.58 -4.27
N ILE A 481 -6.00 -32.74 -4.05
CA ILE A 481 -7.10 -32.50 -5.00
C ILE A 481 -6.56 -31.93 -6.31
N THR A 482 -5.65 -30.95 -6.27
CA THR A 482 -5.02 -30.38 -7.47
C THR A 482 -4.22 -31.42 -8.23
N SER A 483 -3.42 -32.23 -7.54
CA SER A 483 -2.62 -33.29 -8.17
C SER A 483 -3.51 -34.34 -8.84
N LEU A 484 -4.59 -34.75 -8.16
CA LEU A 484 -5.58 -35.68 -8.71
C LEU A 484 -6.31 -35.09 -9.91
N GLY A 485 -6.72 -33.81 -9.83
CA GLY A 485 -7.42 -33.11 -10.90
C GLY A 485 -6.57 -32.97 -12.17
N ILE A 486 -5.29 -32.62 -12.03
CA ILE A 486 -4.34 -32.58 -13.15
C ILE A 486 -4.15 -33.98 -13.74
N SER A 487 -4.00 -35.01 -12.89
CA SER A 487 -3.88 -36.40 -13.34
C SER A 487 -5.08 -36.84 -14.18
N GLN A 488 -6.29 -36.48 -13.76
CA GLN A 488 -7.53 -36.79 -14.49
C GLN A 488 -7.65 -36.00 -15.78
N LEU A 489 -7.27 -34.71 -15.77
CA LEU A 489 -7.35 -33.83 -16.94
C LEU A 489 -6.41 -34.28 -18.07
N PHE A 490 -5.18 -34.66 -17.71
CA PHE A 490 -4.15 -35.11 -18.66
C PHE A 490 -4.07 -36.64 -18.82
N ARG A 491 -4.98 -37.39 -18.17
CA ARG A 491 -5.02 -38.86 -18.18
C ARG A 491 -3.70 -39.52 -17.79
N ILE A 492 -3.04 -38.96 -16.78
CA ILE A 492 -1.82 -39.52 -16.18
C ILE A 492 -2.25 -40.64 -15.23
N ASN A 493 -1.56 -41.80 -15.31
CA ASN A 493 -1.95 -43.01 -14.58
C ASN A 493 -1.67 -42.92 -13.06
N ASP A 494 -0.67 -42.15 -12.64
CA ASP A 494 -0.30 -41.98 -11.23
C ASP A 494 -0.17 -40.49 -10.87
N TYR A 495 -1.07 -40.02 -9.99
CA TYR A 495 -1.07 -38.64 -9.51
C TYR A 495 0.14 -38.33 -8.59
N ARG A 496 0.78 -39.35 -7.99
CA ARG A 496 1.89 -39.15 -7.04
C ARG A 496 3.08 -38.46 -7.69
N ILE A 497 3.29 -38.69 -8.98
CA ILE A 497 4.34 -38.06 -9.79
C ILE A 497 4.15 -36.53 -9.84
N LEU A 498 2.90 -36.06 -9.77
CA LEU A 498 2.56 -34.64 -9.85
C LEU A 498 2.63 -33.91 -8.50
N VAL A 499 2.65 -34.63 -7.38
CA VAL A 499 2.61 -34.02 -6.04
C VAL A 499 3.79 -33.09 -5.82
N PHE A 500 5.01 -33.52 -6.15
CA PHE A 500 6.21 -32.72 -5.96
C PHE A 500 6.27 -31.49 -6.89
N PRO A 501 6.04 -31.61 -8.22
CA PRO A 501 5.97 -30.45 -9.11
C PRO A 501 4.90 -29.43 -8.70
N VAL A 502 3.69 -29.88 -8.36
CA VAL A 502 2.60 -28.98 -7.94
C VAL A 502 2.93 -28.29 -6.62
N ALA A 503 3.52 -29.01 -5.66
CA ALA A 503 3.98 -28.42 -4.41
C ALA A 503 5.07 -27.35 -4.62
N MET A 504 6.03 -27.60 -5.51
CA MET A 504 7.08 -26.65 -5.85
C MET A 504 6.50 -25.38 -6.50
N VAL A 505 5.56 -25.52 -7.43
CA VAL A 505 4.88 -24.38 -8.04
C VAL A 505 4.08 -23.60 -7.00
N ALA A 506 3.36 -24.29 -6.11
CA ALA A 506 2.62 -23.65 -5.03
C ALA A 506 3.53 -22.87 -4.08
N LEU A 507 4.71 -23.42 -3.74
CA LEU A 507 5.73 -22.73 -2.95
C LEU A 507 6.22 -21.46 -3.66
N LEU A 508 6.57 -21.55 -4.94
CA LEU A 508 7.03 -20.39 -5.72
C LEU A 508 5.94 -19.32 -5.81
N LEU A 509 4.69 -19.70 -6.09
CA LEU A 509 3.56 -18.78 -6.10
C LEU A 509 3.33 -18.15 -4.72
N SER A 510 3.50 -18.90 -3.62
CA SER A 510 3.36 -18.33 -2.28
C SER A 510 4.36 -17.20 -1.99
N LEU A 511 5.53 -17.23 -2.63
CA LEU A 511 6.57 -16.20 -2.49
C LEU A 511 6.35 -14.99 -3.40
N THR A 512 5.63 -15.15 -4.51
CA THR A 512 5.50 -14.11 -5.55
C THR A 512 4.09 -13.51 -5.68
N MET A 513 3.06 -14.23 -5.25
CA MET A 513 1.66 -13.90 -5.58
C MET A 513 1.11 -12.70 -4.81
N PHE A 514 1.51 -12.53 -3.55
CA PHE A 514 1.13 -11.36 -2.76
C PHE A 514 2.36 -10.76 -2.11
N THR A 515 2.60 -9.48 -2.34
CA THR A 515 3.78 -8.78 -1.80
C THR A 515 3.48 -8.07 -0.48
N HIS A 516 2.20 -7.85 -0.20
CA HIS A 516 1.70 -7.09 0.94
C HIS A 516 0.47 -7.75 1.55
N GLU A 517 0.33 -7.68 2.88
CA GLU A 517 -0.83 -8.23 3.61
C GLU A 517 -2.15 -7.65 3.10
N VAL A 518 -2.19 -6.36 2.78
CA VAL A 518 -3.42 -5.69 2.31
C VAL A 518 -3.90 -6.27 0.98
N GLU A 519 -2.97 -6.52 0.05
CA GLU A 519 -3.29 -7.12 -1.26
C GLU A 519 -3.86 -8.54 -1.09
N PHE A 520 -3.28 -9.32 -0.16
CA PHE A 520 -3.81 -10.63 0.21
C PHE A 520 -5.21 -10.54 0.83
N MET A 521 -5.42 -9.62 1.78
CA MET A 521 -6.72 -9.45 2.44
C MET A 521 -7.79 -8.97 1.46
N GLU A 522 -7.45 -8.06 0.54
CA GLU A 522 -8.38 -7.62 -0.52
C GLU A 522 -8.76 -8.79 -1.43
N PHE A 523 -7.79 -9.61 -1.86
CA PHE A 523 -8.08 -10.79 -2.66
C PHE A 523 -8.98 -11.78 -1.93
N VAL A 524 -8.66 -12.11 -0.68
CA VAL A 524 -9.42 -13.09 0.12
C VAL A 524 -10.82 -12.59 0.46
N ASN A 525 -10.98 -11.31 0.76
CA ASN A 525 -12.27 -10.76 1.19
C ASN A 525 -13.20 -10.46 0.01
N ASN A 526 -12.65 -10.01 -1.13
CA ASN A 526 -13.47 -9.52 -2.24
C ASN A 526 -13.49 -10.48 -3.44
N VAL A 527 -12.33 -10.99 -3.85
CA VAL A 527 -12.16 -11.73 -5.11
C VAL A 527 -12.41 -13.22 -4.93
N TRP A 528 -11.84 -13.83 -3.89
CA TRP A 528 -11.92 -15.27 -3.65
C TRP A 528 -13.36 -15.79 -3.49
N PRO A 529 -14.26 -15.14 -2.72
CA PRO A 529 -15.65 -15.61 -2.56
C PRO A 529 -16.39 -15.65 -3.90
N LEU A 530 -16.16 -14.67 -4.77
CA LEU A 530 -16.73 -14.63 -6.12
C LEU A 530 -16.19 -15.77 -6.99
N LEU A 531 -14.87 -15.95 -6.99
CA LEU A 531 -14.20 -16.98 -7.78
C LEU A 531 -14.68 -18.37 -7.41
N ILE A 532 -14.62 -18.75 -6.12
CA ILE A 532 -15.01 -20.09 -5.66
C ILE A 532 -16.49 -20.36 -5.87
N THR A 533 -17.35 -19.33 -5.77
CA THR A 533 -18.77 -19.47 -6.06
C THR A 533 -19.00 -19.78 -7.54
N LEU A 534 -18.36 -19.03 -8.44
CA LEU A 534 -18.50 -19.20 -9.88
C LEU A 534 -17.89 -20.51 -10.39
N THR A 535 -16.69 -20.87 -9.94
CA THR A 535 -15.95 -22.03 -10.47
C THR A 535 -16.19 -23.32 -9.70
N GLY A 536 -16.56 -23.23 -8.42
CA GLY A 536 -16.79 -24.38 -7.56
C GLY A 536 -18.29 -24.64 -7.35
N VAL A 537 -18.96 -23.71 -6.66
CA VAL A 537 -20.33 -23.95 -6.14
C VAL A 537 -21.37 -24.06 -7.26
N ILE A 538 -21.39 -23.12 -8.21
CA ILE A 538 -22.40 -23.10 -9.29
C ILE A 538 -22.34 -24.38 -10.14
N PRO A 539 -21.18 -24.87 -10.63
CA PRO A 539 -21.12 -26.11 -11.38
C PRO A 539 -21.68 -27.32 -10.62
N ILE A 540 -21.39 -27.44 -9.32
CA ILE A 540 -21.94 -28.54 -8.51
C ILE A 540 -23.45 -28.39 -8.35
N LEU A 541 -23.97 -27.19 -8.10
CA LEU A 541 -25.41 -26.94 -8.01
C LEU A 541 -26.14 -27.27 -9.32
N VAL A 542 -25.56 -26.94 -10.47
CA VAL A 542 -26.12 -27.30 -11.77
C VAL A 542 -26.13 -28.82 -11.94
N LEU A 543 -25.05 -29.51 -11.59
CA LEU A 543 -24.98 -30.98 -11.64
C LEU A 543 -26.00 -31.64 -10.72
N THR A 544 -26.20 -31.12 -9.50
CA THR A 544 -27.21 -31.65 -8.58
C THR A 544 -28.64 -31.41 -9.09
N LEU A 545 -28.92 -30.23 -9.63
CA LEU A 545 -30.22 -29.91 -10.24
C LEU A 545 -30.53 -30.81 -11.45
N VAL A 546 -29.57 -30.99 -12.36
CA VAL A 546 -29.73 -31.88 -13.52
C VAL A 546 -29.97 -33.32 -13.08
N THR A 547 -29.27 -33.79 -12.04
CA THR A 547 -29.44 -35.13 -11.50
C THR A 547 -30.81 -35.30 -10.83
N ALA A 548 -31.26 -34.32 -10.06
CA ALA A 548 -32.58 -34.31 -9.44
C ALA A 548 -33.71 -34.34 -10.49
N MET A 549 -33.61 -33.51 -11.54
CA MET A 549 -34.57 -33.49 -12.65
C MET A 549 -34.64 -34.84 -13.39
N LYS A 550 -33.49 -35.49 -13.61
CA LYS A 550 -33.44 -36.84 -14.20
C LYS A 550 -34.05 -37.91 -13.29
N SER A 551 -33.87 -37.79 -11.97
CA SER A 551 -34.47 -38.72 -11.00
C SER A 551 -35.99 -38.60 -10.94
N ILE A 552 -36.51 -37.38 -11.00
CA ILE A 552 -37.97 -37.12 -11.02
C ILE A 552 -38.59 -37.68 -12.30
N LYS A 553 -37.96 -37.48 -13.47
CA LYS A 553 -38.42 -38.06 -14.75
C LYS A 553 -38.41 -39.59 -14.79
N LYS A 554 -37.47 -40.25 -14.09
CA LYS A 554 -37.45 -41.72 -13.97
C LYS A 554 -38.52 -42.25 -13.00
N GLY A 555 -38.88 -41.47 -11.97
CA GLY A 555 -39.97 -41.82 -11.04
C GLY A 555 -41.36 -41.69 -11.66
N THR A 556 -41.57 -40.80 -12.64
CA THR A 556 -42.85 -40.64 -13.35
C THR A 556 -43.03 -41.57 -14.54
N ALA A 557 -41.97 -42.21 -15.06
CA ALA A 557 -42.04 -43.18 -16.14
C ALA A 557 -42.16 -44.65 -15.66
N GLY A 558 -42.19 -44.88 -14.35
CA GLY A 558 -42.25 -46.20 -13.71
C GLY A 558 -43.51 -46.46 -12.88
N ASN A 559 -44.55 -45.64 -13.04
CA ASN A 559 -45.90 -45.86 -12.51
C ASN A 559 -46.89 -46.09 -13.65
#